data_AF-A0A4Q2KTD5-F1
#
_entry.id   AF-A0A4Q2KTD5-F1
#
_cell.length_a   1.000
_cell.length_b   1.000
_cell.length_c   1.000
_cell.angle_alpha   90.00
_cell.angle_beta   90.00
_cell.angle_gamma   90.00
#
_symmetry.space_group_name_H-M   'P 1'
#
loop_
_entity.id
_entity.type
_entity.pdbx_description
1 polymer ?
#
loop_
_entity_poly.entity_id
_entity_poly.type
_entity_poly.pdbx_seq_one_letter_code
_entity_poly.pdbx_strand_id
1 'polypeptide(L)'
;MPDASSRWWAATQDSPLDDGSLDDLDGPLTSEPPHPINWNLLTAEEAETEWVELNRWVNWLRRTYGLPASVIPPFWHRHPELVWELSALHLHWLCAYDPDQHGSAPFGWHRDFADARQRLHDWVATSGTRLDRDRPTRQTAWPGEPPTDTVEDVVITDRDEDFVRFVIDDVASRHAAEAEFRRS
;
A
#
# COMPACT_ATOMS: atom_id res chain seq x y z
N MET A 1 33.46 -7.91 -36.37
CA MET A 1 33.17 -9.35 -36.44
C MET A 1 34.35 -10.01 -37.13
N PRO A 2 35.00 -11.08 -36.62
CA PRO A 2 34.84 -11.85 -35.36
C PRO A 2 36.04 -11.66 -34.38
N ASP A 3 35.87 -11.62 -33.06
CA ASP A 3 35.70 -12.67 -32.03
C ASP A 3 36.96 -13.48 -31.66
N ALA A 4 37.17 -13.57 -30.34
CA ALA A 4 37.54 -14.77 -29.58
C ALA A 4 38.74 -14.62 -28.63
N SER A 5 38.38 -14.64 -27.34
CA SER A 5 38.96 -15.54 -26.34
C SER A 5 40.09 -15.05 -25.41
N SER A 6 39.66 -14.90 -24.16
CA SER A 6 40.23 -15.64 -23.02
C SER A 6 41.58 -15.19 -22.50
N ARG A 7 41.56 -14.41 -21.40
CA ARG A 7 42.63 -14.43 -20.37
C ARG A 7 42.23 -13.69 -19.10
N TRP A 8 41.23 -14.23 -18.41
CA TRP A 8 41.02 -13.95 -16.99
C TRP A 8 40.63 -15.25 -16.28
N TRP A 9 41.57 -16.20 -16.21
CA TRP A 9 41.57 -17.26 -15.19
C TRP A 9 43.01 -17.75 -14.95
N ALA A 10 43.47 -17.62 -13.71
CA ALA A 10 44.63 -18.23 -13.03
C ALA A 10 45.14 -17.22 -11.99
N ALA A 11 45.26 -17.47 -10.69
CA ALA A 11 44.95 -18.55 -9.76
C ALA A 11 44.81 -17.83 -8.39
N THR A 12 44.08 -18.30 -7.37
CA THR A 12 44.42 -19.40 -6.45
C THR A 12 43.17 -19.59 -5.56
N GLN A 13 42.37 -20.65 -5.71
CA GLN A 13 42.42 -21.94 -5.02
C GLN A 13 42.47 -21.90 -3.47
N ASP A 14 41.51 -22.62 -2.89
CA ASP A 14 41.37 -23.12 -1.51
C ASP A 14 41.01 -22.16 -0.37
N SER A 15 39.71 -22.02 -0.14
CA SER A 15 39.16 -21.95 1.22
C SER A 15 38.09 -23.04 1.33
N PRO A 16 38.20 -23.99 2.28
CA PRO A 16 37.14 -24.93 2.55
C PRO A 16 36.07 -24.15 3.31
N LEU A 17 35.09 -23.64 2.57
CA LEU A 17 33.86 -23.17 3.20
C LEU A 17 33.13 -24.42 3.68
N ASP A 18 33.20 -24.61 4.98
CA ASP A 18 32.34 -25.46 5.81
C ASP A 18 30.91 -25.48 5.23
N ASP A 19 30.50 -26.63 4.68
CA ASP A 19 29.27 -26.79 3.91
C ASP A 19 28.02 -26.96 4.79
N GLY A 20 28.15 -26.91 6.12
CA GLY A 20 27.06 -27.25 7.03
C GLY A 20 26.45 -26.07 7.75
N SER A 21 25.63 -25.24 7.08
CA SER A 21 24.62 -24.39 7.75
C SER A 21 23.65 -23.64 6.81
N LEU A 22 23.59 -23.93 5.51
CA LEU A 22 22.64 -23.26 4.60
C LEU A 22 21.25 -23.92 4.53
N ASP A 23 21.09 -25.11 5.11
CA ASP A 23 19.85 -25.89 5.08
C ASP A 23 18.75 -25.37 6.04
N ASP A 24 19.07 -24.48 6.98
CA ASP A 24 18.10 -23.91 7.94
C ASP A 24 17.40 -22.62 7.44
N LEU A 25 17.66 -22.19 6.20
CA LEU A 25 16.97 -21.04 5.57
C LEU A 25 15.91 -21.45 4.53
N ASP A 26 15.64 -22.75 4.40
CA ASP A 26 14.74 -23.32 3.38
C ASP A 26 13.38 -23.73 3.96
N GLY A 27 12.92 -22.99 4.98
CA GLY A 27 11.49 -22.98 5.30
C GLY A 27 10.76 -22.26 4.16
N PRO A 28 9.59 -22.74 3.69
CA PRO A 28 8.85 -22.03 2.67
C PRO A 28 8.51 -20.63 3.20
N LEU A 29 9.22 -19.61 2.69
CA LEU A 29 8.81 -18.21 2.75
C LEU A 29 7.63 -18.01 1.78
N THR A 30 6.63 -18.89 1.83
CA THR A 30 5.40 -18.68 1.09
C THR A 30 4.67 -17.56 1.83
N SER A 31 5.01 -16.32 1.48
CA SER A 31 4.12 -15.20 1.65
C SER A 31 2.75 -15.66 1.15
N GLU A 32 1.73 -15.51 1.99
CA GLU A 32 0.37 -15.88 1.63
C GLU A 32 0.03 -15.32 0.24
N PRO A 33 -0.63 -16.09 -0.65
CA PRO A 33 -1.00 -15.59 -1.95
C PRO A 33 -1.75 -14.26 -1.82
N PRO A 34 -1.39 -13.24 -2.63
CA PRO A 34 -1.98 -11.92 -2.47
C PRO A 34 -3.50 -12.00 -2.71
N HIS A 35 -4.27 -11.52 -1.74
CA HIS A 35 -5.74 -11.63 -1.74
C HIS A 35 -6.42 -10.25 -1.66
N PRO A 36 -7.69 -10.15 -2.08
CA PRO A 36 -8.49 -8.94 -1.87
C PRO A 36 -8.51 -8.52 -0.40
N ILE A 37 -8.18 -7.26 -0.15
CA ILE A 37 -8.24 -6.65 1.19
C ILE A 37 -9.64 -6.07 1.38
N ASN A 38 -10.36 -6.54 2.40
CA ASN A 38 -11.60 -5.91 2.85
C ASN A 38 -11.37 -5.25 4.21
N TRP A 39 -11.08 -3.95 4.20
CA TRP A 39 -10.77 -3.15 5.39
C TRP A 39 -11.83 -3.22 6.51
N ASN A 40 -13.08 -3.52 6.18
CA ASN A 40 -14.16 -3.63 7.16
C ASN A 40 -14.15 -4.95 7.94
N LEU A 41 -13.47 -5.97 7.43
CA LEU A 41 -13.45 -7.33 7.98
C LEU A 41 -12.12 -7.70 8.65
N LEU A 42 -11.10 -6.85 8.51
CA LEU A 42 -9.80 -7.09 9.13
C LEU A 42 -9.90 -7.02 10.65
N THR A 43 -9.28 -8.01 11.30
CA THR A 43 -8.92 -7.93 12.72
C THR A 43 -7.94 -6.79 12.96
N ALA A 44 -7.73 -6.45 14.23
CA ALA A 44 -6.77 -5.41 14.61
C ALA A 44 -5.34 -5.70 14.11
N GLU A 45 -4.88 -6.96 14.22
CA GLU A 45 -3.53 -7.38 13.82
C GLU A 45 -3.36 -7.38 12.29
N GLU A 46 -4.36 -7.88 11.56
CA GLU A 46 -4.37 -7.82 10.09
C GLU A 46 -4.37 -6.37 9.60
N ALA A 47 -5.22 -5.51 10.20
CA ALA A 47 -5.30 -4.10 9.82
C ALA A 47 -3.97 -3.37 10.03
N GLU A 48 -3.27 -3.60 11.15
CA GLU A 48 -1.96 -3.00 11.41
C GLU A 48 -0.95 -3.37 10.30
N THR A 49 -0.89 -4.66 9.95
CA THR A 49 0.01 -5.17 8.91
C THR A 49 -0.31 -4.55 7.55
N GLU A 50 -1.58 -4.59 7.15
CA GLU A 50 -2.04 -4.07 5.86
C GLU A 50 -1.83 -2.55 5.74
N TRP A 51 -2.02 -1.79 6.83
CA TRP A 51 -1.74 -0.35 6.83
C TRP A 51 -0.26 -0.06 6.58
N VAL A 52 0.64 -0.77 7.24
CA VAL A 52 2.08 -0.58 7.11
C VAL A 52 2.56 -0.95 5.71
N GLU A 53 2.13 -2.10 5.19
CA GLU A 53 2.51 -2.56 3.86
C GLU A 53 1.97 -1.63 2.76
N LEU A 54 0.70 -1.23 2.85
CA LEU A 54 0.14 -0.28 1.90
C LEU A 54 0.87 1.06 1.95
N ASN A 55 1.19 1.58 3.14
CA ASN A 55 1.92 2.83 3.29
C ASN A 55 3.33 2.77 2.70
N ARG A 56 4.04 1.65 2.88
CA ARG A 56 5.34 1.42 2.26
C ARG A 56 5.22 1.43 0.73
N TRP A 57 4.24 0.70 0.19
CA TRP A 57 4.03 0.59 -1.24
C TRP A 57 3.58 1.91 -1.87
N VAL A 58 2.66 2.65 -1.25
CA VAL A 58 2.24 3.99 -1.72
C VAL A 58 3.42 4.95 -1.75
N ASN A 59 4.28 4.93 -0.73
CA ASN A 59 5.50 5.75 -0.71
C ASN A 59 6.49 5.38 -1.83
N TRP A 60 6.65 4.09 -2.13
CA TRP A 60 7.40 3.64 -3.29
C TRP A 60 6.76 4.14 -4.59
N LEU A 61 5.46 3.92 -4.78
CA LEU A 61 4.73 4.26 -6.00
C LEU A 61 4.85 5.74 -6.33
N ARG A 62 4.55 6.63 -5.37
CA ARG A 62 4.60 8.08 -5.62
C ARG A 62 6.00 8.60 -5.92
N ARG A 63 7.05 8.00 -5.33
CA ARG A 63 8.45 8.38 -5.57
C ARG A 63 8.95 7.85 -6.90
N THR A 64 8.63 6.59 -7.22
CA THR A 64 9.05 5.92 -8.46
C THR A 64 8.44 6.56 -9.70
N TYR A 65 7.15 6.92 -9.66
CA TYR A 65 6.44 7.53 -10.79
C TYR A 65 6.32 9.06 -10.72
N GLY A 66 6.93 9.70 -9.71
CA GLY A 66 6.90 11.16 -9.56
C GLY A 66 5.49 11.74 -9.42
N LEU A 67 4.63 11.06 -8.67
CA LEU A 67 3.21 11.44 -8.57
C LEU A 67 3.04 12.70 -7.71
N PRO A 68 2.30 13.72 -8.20
CA PRO A 68 2.02 14.92 -7.43
C PRO A 68 0.97 14.67 -6.35
N ALA A 69 0.85 15.61 -5.40
CA ALA A 69 -0.18 15.58 -4.36
C ALA A 69 -1.61 15.62 -4.90
N SER A 70 -1.82 16.05 -6.16
CA SER A 70 -3.11 15.98 -6.84
C SER A 70 -3.51 14.56 -7.29
N VAL A 71 -2.61 13.58 -7.19
CA VAL A 71 -2.89 12.16 -7.48
C VAL A 71 -2.78 11.33 -6.21
N ILE A 72 -1.72 11.52 -5.42
CA ILE A 72 -1.56 10.88 -4.11
C ILE A 72 -1.20 11.96 -3.08
N PRO A 73 -2.18 12.42 -2.27
CA PRO A 73 -1.99 13.47 -1.28
C PRO A 73 -1.32 12.91 -0.01
N PRO A 74 -0.72 13.76 0.85
CA PRO A 74 -0.06 13.30 2.07
C PRO A 74 -0.97 12.50 3.02
N PHE A 75 -2.22 12.93 3.16
CA PHE A 75 -3.24 12.33 4.05
C PHE A 75 -4.16 11.33 3.34
N TRP A 76 -3.68 10.66 2.27
CA TRP A 76 -4.47 9.66 1.53
C TRP A 76 -5.12 8.59 2.43
N HIS A 77 -4.48 8.23 3.55
CA HIS A 77 -4.95 7.22 4.51
C HIS A 77 -6.23 7.63 5.25
N ARG A 78 -6.56 8.94 5.27
CA ARG A 78 -7.80 9.45 5.87
C ARG A 78 -9.00 9.44 4.91
N HIS A 79 -8.79 9.05 3.66
CA HIS A 79 -9.82 9.02 2.62
C HIS A 79 -10.13 7.60 2.20
N PRO A 80 -11.27 7.02 2.64
CA PRO A 80 -11.62 5.64 2.32
C PRO A 80 -11.58 5.34 0.82
N GLU A 81 -12.05 6.26 -0.03
CA GLU A 81 -12.04 6.11 -1.48
C GLU A 81 -10.62 5.95 -2.07
N LEU A 82 -9.63 6.65 -1.50
CA LEU A 82 -8.23 6.50 -1.88
C LEU A 82 -7.66 5.19 -1.33
N VAL A 83 -7.97 4.85 -0.09
CA VAL A 83 -7.54 3.59 0.55
C VAL A 83 -8.00 2.39 -0.28
N TRP A 84 -9.28 2.33 -0.66
CA TRP A 84 -9.84 1.24 -1.47
C TRP A 84 -9.17 1.13 -2.86
N GLU A 85 -9.03 2.24 -3.59
CA GLU A 85 -8.41 2.23 -4.92
C GLU A 85 -6.92 1.85 -4.84
N LEU A 86 -6.19 2.38 -3.84
CA LEU A 86 -4.77 2.08 -3.65
C LEU A 86 -4.53 0.63 -3.22
N SER A 87 -5.38 0.07 -2.35
CA SER A 87 -5.33 -1.36 -2.00
C SER A 87 -5.54 -2.25 -3.23
N ALA A 88 -6.54 -1.94 -4.06
CA ALA A 88 -6.80 -2.71 -5.27
C ALA A 88 -5.63 -2.62 -6.27
N LEU A 89 -5.04 -1.44 -6.43
CA LEU A 89 -3.88 -1.23 -7.30
C LEU A 89 -2.62 -1.95 -6.77
N HIS A 90 -2.42 -1.98 -5.45
CA HIS A 90 -1.34 -2.74 -4.80
C HIS A 90 -1.49 -4.23 -5.05
N LEU A 91 -2.69 -4.78 -4.84
CA LEU A 91 -2.99 -6.17 -5.13
C LEU A 91 -2.74 -6.51 -6.61
N HIS A 92 -3.20 -5.66 -7.53
CA HIS A 92 -2.96 -5.86 -8.94
C HIS A 92 -1.45 -5.85 -9.27
N TRP A 93 -0.67 -5.00 -8.61
CA TRP A 93 0.78 -4.96 -8.75
C TRP A 93 1.42 -6.27 -8.29
N LEU A 94 1.04 -6.78 -7.11
CA LEU A 94 1.53 -8.06 -6.59
C LEU A 94 1.24 -9.22 -7.57
N CYS A 95 0.01 -9.32 -8.07
CA CYS A 95 -0.35 -10.35 -9.05
C CYS A 95 0.40 -10.21 -10.38
N ALA A 96 0.68 -8.98 -10.83
CA ALA A 96 1.36 -8.73 -12.11
C ALA A 96 2.86 -9.06 -12.07
N TYR A 97 3.45 -9.09 -10.88
CA TYR A 97 4.87 -9.40 -10.66
C TYR A 97 5.09 -10.77 -9.98
N ASP A 98 4.03 -11.58 -9.87
CA ASP A 98 4.12 -12.96 -9.39
C ASP A 98 5.03 -13.81 -10.31
N PRO A 99 5.91 -14.68 -9.76
CA PRO A 99 6.82 -15.50 -10.56
C PRO A 99 6.14 -16.41 -11.58
N ASP A 100 4.91 -16.85 -11.29
CA ASP A 100 4.13 -17.71 -12.18
C ASP A 100 3.32 -16.92 -13.21
N GLN A 101 3.41 -15.57 -13.20
CA GLN A 101 2.70 -14.76 -14.18
C GLN A 101 3.40 -14.69 -15.56
N HIS A 102 2.59 -14.41 -16.58
CA HIS A 102 3.07 -14.15 -17.93
C HIS A 102 3.95 -12.90 -17.96
N GLY A 103 5.04 -12.94 -18.75
CA GLY A 103 5.98 -11.80 -18.83
C GLY A 103 5.38 -10.49 -19.37
N SER A 104 4.17 -10.51 -19.94
CA SER A 104 3.42 -9.33 -20.35
C SER A 104 2.56 -8.72 -19.25
N ALA A 105 2.38 -9.39 -18.11
CA ALA A 105 1.53 -8.94 -17.01
C ALA A 105 1.93 -7.57 -16.44
N PRO A 106 3.23 -7.25 -16.25
CA PRO A 106 3.64 -5.90 -15.84
C PRO A 106 3.20 -4.83 -16.82
N PHE A 107 3.20 -5.11 -18.12
CA PHE A 107 2.72 -4.16 -19.13
C PHE A 107 1.20 -3.96 -19.05
N GLY A 108 0.46 -5.04 -18.75
CA GLY A 108 -0.97 -4.97 -18.43
C GLY A 108 -1.24 -4.04 -17.24
N TRP A 109 -0.51 -4.23 -16.14
CA TRP A 109 -0.62 -3.39 -14.95
C TRP A 109 -0.37 -1.91 -15.25
N HIS A 110 0.62 -1.57 -16.08
CA HIS A 110 0.89 -0.17 -16.44
C HIS A 110 -0.25 0.48 -17.23
N ARG A 111 -0.98 -0.30 -18.05
CA ARG A 111 -2.17 0.17 -18.76
C ARG A 111 -3.26 0.53 -17.76
N ASP A 112 -3.55 -0.40 -16.84
CA ASP A 112 -4.64 -0.22 -15.87
C ASP A 112 -4.28 0.86 -14.82
N PHE A 113 -2.99 1.00 -14.48
CA PHE A 113 -2.46 2.09 -13.66
C PHE A 113 -2.66 3.46 -14.32
N ALA A 114 -2.63 3.56 -15.65
CA ALA A 114 -2.91 4.82 -16.32
C ALA A 114 -4.34 5.29 -16.06
N ASP A 115 -5.31 4.38 -16.10
CA ASP A 115 -6.71 4.67 -15.82
C ASP A 115 -6.93 4.93 -14.32
N ALA A 116 -6.27 4.18 -13.44
CA ALA A 116 -6.33 4.38 -11.99
C ALA A 116 -5.82 5.76 -11.58
N ARG A 117 -4.76 6.28 -12.21
CA ARG A 117 -4.27 7.65 -11.92
C ARG A 117 -5.31 8.73 -12.17
N GLN A 118 -6.14 8.58 -13.21
CA GLN A 118 -7.22 9.53 -13.47
C GLN A 118 -8.27 9.45 -12.36
N ARG A 119 -8.68 8.24 -11.94
CA ARG A 119 -9.63 8.08 -10.83
C ARG A 119 -9.09 8.63 -9.52
N LEU A 120 -7.83 8.35 -9.18
CA LEU A 120 -7.15 8.90 -8.00
C LEU A 120 -7.16 10.44 -8.05
N HIS A 121 -6.85 11.03 -9.19
CA HIS A 121 -6.93 12.48 -9.34
C HIS A 121 -8.34 13.02 -9.09
N ASP A 122 -9.37 12.34 -9.60
CA ASP A 122 -10.77 12.74 -9.40
C ASP A 122 -11.20 12.57 -7.93
N TRP A 123 -10.74 11.54 -7.24
CA TRP A 123 -10.92 11.38 -5.79
C TRP A 123 -10.23 12.49 -5.00
N VAL A 124 -9.00 12.87 -5.35
CA VAL A 124 -8.31 14.00 -4.70
C VAL A 124 -9.03 15.32 -4.96
N ALA A 125 -9.52 15.53 -6.17
CA ALA A 125 -10.25 16.75 -6.53
C ALA A 125 -11.62 16.87 -5.82
N THR A 126 -12.28 15.75 -5.54
CA THR A 126 -13.58 15.70 -4.86
C THR A 126 -13.46 15.65 -3.34
N SER A 127 -12.41 15.01 -2.84
CA SER A 127 -12.02 15.10 -1.43
C SER A 127 -11.49 16.50 -1.12
N GLY A 128 -11.31 16.79 0.16
CA GLY A 128 -10.81 18.09 0.58
C GLY A 128 -9.33 18.15 0.89
N THR A 129 -8.62 17.09 0.54
CA THR A 129 -7.21 16.92 0.85
C THR A 129 -6.31 17.70 -0.10
N ARG A 130 -5.24 18.27 0.43
CA ARG A 130 -4.24 19.05 -0.30
C ARG A 130 -2.86 18.77 0.28
N LEU A 131 -1.86 19.47 -0.22
CA LEU A 131 -0.48 19.32 0.26
C LEU A 131 -0.30 19.78 1.72
N ASP A 132 -0.98 20.86 2.13
CA ASP A 132 -0.77 21.55 3.41
C ASP A 132 -1.94 21.40 4.39
N ARG A 133 -3.09 20.92 3.91
CA ARG A 133 -4.32 20.83 4.69
C ARG A 133 -5.15 19.66 4.23
N ASP A 134 -6.01 19.20 5.11
CA ASP A 134 -6.92 18.11 4.85
C ASP A 134 -8.31 18.40 5.38
N ARG A 135 -9.33 17.81 4.76
CA ARG A 135 -10.65 17.68 5.38
C ARG A 135 -11.27 16.36 4.90
N PRO A 136 -11.99 15.65 5.79
CA PRO A 136 -12.79 14.49 5.42
C PRO A 136 -13.66 14.70 4.19
N THR A 137 -13.82 13.64 3.40
CA THR A 137 -14.66 13.67 2.19
C THR A 137 -16.11 13.97 2.55
N ARG A 138 -16.68 14.99 1.90
CA ARG A 138 -18.02 15.47 2.22
C ARG A 138 -19.05 14.41 1.80
N GLN A 139 -19.85 13.97 2.77
CA GLN A 139 -21.04 13.17 2.51
C GLN A 139 -22.25 14.09 2.31
N THR A 140 -23.01 13.82 1.25
CA THR A 140 -24.28 14.53 0.99
C THR A 140 -25.37 13.88 1.82
N ALA A 141 -26.06 14.66 2.65
CA ALA A 141 -27.24 14.18 3.38
C ALA A 141 -28.39 13.92 2.40
N TRP A 142 -29.03 12.77 2.52
CA TRP A 142 -30.19 12.40 1.70
C TRP A 142 -31.49 12.95 2.30
N PRO A 143 -32.59 13.06 1.51
CA PRO A 143 -33.86 13.51 2.06
C PRO A 143 -34.34 12.65 3.24
N GLY A 144 -34.50 13.27 4.41
CA GLY A 144 -34.89 12.61 5.65
C GLY A 144 -33.74 12.38 6.63
N GLU A 145 -32.49 12.59 6.21
CA GLU A 145 -31.32 12.55 7.09
C GLU A 145 -31.07 13.90 7.76
N PRO A 146 -30.49 13.92 8.97
CA PRO A 146 -30.03 15.17 9.57
C PRO A 146 -28.96 15.82 8.67
N PRO A 147 -28.90 17.17 8.61
CA PRO A 147 -27.84 17.86 7.90
C PRO A 147 -26.46 17.41 8.41
N THR A 148 -25.48 17.31 7.50
CA THR A 148 -24.11 17.01 7.89
C THR A 148 -23.45 18.22 8.55
N ASP A 149 -22.68 17.97 9.61
CA ASP A 149 -21.94 19.02 10.31
C ASP A 149 -20.90 19.68 9.40
N THR A 150 -20.62 20.96 9.67
CA THR A 150 -19.52 21.65 9.01
C THR A 150 -18.19 21.10 9.52
N VAL A 151 -17.42 20.50 8.61
CA VAL A 151 -16.07 19.99 8.91
C VAL A 151 -15.03 21.06 8.59
N GLU A 152 -14.13 21.32 9.53
CA GLU A 152 -13.03 22.29 9.37
C GLU A 152 -11.80 21.64 8.73
N ASP A 153 -11.00 22.47 8.04
CA ASP A 153 -9.73 22.04 7.48
C ASP A 153 -8.69 21.82 8.60
N VAL A 154 -8.01 20.69 8.57
CA VAL A 154 -6.89 20.32 9.47
C VAL A 154 -5.57 20.61 8.76
N VAL A 155 -4.64 21.29 9.41
CA VAL A 155 -3.30 21.55 8.86
C VAL A 155 -2.44 20.29 8.95
N ILE A 156 -1.74 19.97 7.86
CA ILE A 156 -0.79 18.85 7.81
C ILE A 156 0.57 19.35 8.28
N THR A 157 0.94 19.03 9.52
CA THR A 157 2.25 19.41 10.11
C THR A 157 3.30 18.33 9.91
N ASP A 158 2.98 17.09 10.26
CA ASP A 158 3.82 15.92 10.08
C ASP A 158 2.95 14.75 9.61
N ARG A 159 3.20 14.30 8.39
CA ARG A 159 2.43 13.23 7.77
C ARG A 159 2.74 11.86 8.34
N ASP A 160 3.98 11.62 8.72
CA ASP A 160 4.37 10.30 9.21
C ASP A 160 3.91 10.12 10.66
N GLU A 161 3.98 11.17 11.48
CA GLU A 161 3.38 11.16 12.82
C GLU A 161 1.85 10.95 12.75
N ASP A 162 1.16 11.66 11.84
CA ASP A 162 -0.28 11.52 11.65
C ASP A 162 -0.66 10.09 11.23
N PHE A 163 0.09 9.50 10.29
CA PHE A 163 -0.14 8.14 9.84
C PHE A 163 0.01 7.14 11.00
N VAL A 164 1.06 7.26 11.81
CA VAL A 164 1.26 6.40 12.98
C VAL A 164 0.11 6.55 13.98
N ARG A 165 -0.32 7.78 14.26
CA ARG A 165 -1.46 8.06 15.13
C ARG A 165 -2.73 7.38 14.61
N PHE A 166 -3.01 7.55 13.32
CA PHE A 166 -4.19 6.99 12.67
C PHE A 166 -4.24 5.47 12.78
N VAL A 167 -3.12 4.78 12.54
CA VAL A 167 -3.04 3.32 12.65
C VAL A 167 -3.26 2.87 14.10
N ILE A 168 -2.64 3.54 15.08
CA ILE A 168 -2.84 3.23 16.50
C ILE A 168 -4.33 3.36 16.88
N ASP A 169 -4.99 4.43 16.44
CA ASP A 169 -6.40 4.69 16.75
C ASP A 169 -7.32 3.66 16.07
N ASP A 170 -7.05 3.28 14.81
CA ASP A 170 -7.80 2.24 14.08
C ASP A 170 -7.67 0.87 14.75
N VAL A 171 -6.45 0.46 15.09
CA VAL A 171 -6.15 -0.82 15.78
C VAL A 171 -6.84 -0.86 17.15
N ALA A 172 -6.78 0.23 17.93
CA ALA A 172 -7.44 0.32 19.21
C ALA A 172 -8.97 0.22 19.09
N SER A 173 -9.55 0.85 18.07
CA SER A 173 -10.99 0.77 17.76
C SER A 173 -11.41 -0.68 17.44
N ARG A 174 -10.63 -1.37 16.61
CA ARG A 174 -10.88 -2.78 16.24
C ARG A 174 -10.80 -3.70 17.45
N HIS A 175 -9.77 -3.56 18.30
CA HIS A 175 -9.67 -4.33 19.54
C HIS A 175 -10.87 -4.11 20.48
N ALA A 176 -11.36 -2.87 20.58
CA ALA A 176 -12.56 -2.59 21.38
C ALA A 176 -13.79 -3.31 20.82
N ALA A 177 -13.99 -3.28 19.50
CA ALA A 177 -15.08 -3.98 18.82
C ALA A 177 -14.98 -5.52 18.98
N GLU A 178 -13.79 -6.10 18.82
CA GLU A 178 -13.54 -7.54 19.05
C GLU A 178 -13.82 -7.94 20.50
N ALA A 179 -13.43 -7.10 21.46
CA ALA A 179 -13.68 -7.35 22.87
C ALA A 179 -15.17 -7.25 23.21
N GLU A 180 -15.91 -6.36 22.56
CA GLU A 180 -17.37 -6.27 22.69
C GLU A 180 -18.06 -7.50 22.11
N PHE A 181 -17.68 -7.94 20.90
CA PHE A 181 -18.20 -9.15 20.28
C PHE A 181 -17.94 -10.41 21.13
N ARG A 182 -16.80 -10.50 21.80
CA ARG A 182 -16.49 -11.61 22.72
C ARG A 182 -17.35 -11.60 24.00
N ARG A 183 -17.94 -10.45 24.35
CA ARG A 183 -18.79 -10.28 25.55
C ARG A 183 -20.28 -10.45 25.28
N SER A 184 -20.72 -10.35 24.02
CA SER A 184 -22.11 -10.57 23.57
C SER A 184 -22.42 -12.04 23.34
#